data_AF-E6PPQ9-F1
#
_entry.id   AF-E6PPQ9-F1
#
_cell.length_a   1.000
_cell.length_b   1.000
_cell.length_c   1.000
_cell.angle_alpha   90.00
_cell.angle_beta   90.00
_cell.angle_gamma   90.00
#
_symmetry.space_group_name_H-M   'P 1'
#
loop_
_entity.id
_entity.type
_entity.pdbx_description
1 polymer ?
#
loop_
_entity_poly.entity_id
_entity_poly.type
_entity_poly.pdbx_seq_one_letter_code
_entity_poly.pdbx_strand_id
1 'polypeptide(L)'
;MTRRTYVELPGSHRLEPAAAIRIADVAPDEPVEVRVDLKPRPDDAKTSHCTRAELNALRATAHQSDIQCVTDFAQQAGLSVVSVEPGRRLIKLLGPAAKVEAAFQTKLGHVHDGKHRFRGRSGPVLLPDDVAAVVEAVLGLEHRLPRRPRMERLRRPRRTARPGACFRRRQRPARPAHCRTIRSRRSGTSSS
;
A
#
# COMPACT_ATOMS: atom_id res chain seq x y z
N MET A 1 -13.69 -34.31 -4.95
CA MET A 1 -12.70 -33.22 -5.06
C MET A 1 -13.28 -32.15 -5.96
N THR A 2 -13.89 -31.12 -5.38
CA THR A 2 -14.51 -30.03 -6.15
C THR A 2 -13.40 -29.27 -6.87
N ARG A 3 -13.32 -29.41 -8.20
CA ARG A 3 -12.39 -28.62 -9.02
C ARG A 3 -12.82 -27.16 -8.92
N ARG A 4 -12.00 -26.31 -8.29
CA ARG A 4 -12.19 -24.86 -8.34
C ARG A 4 -11.87 -24.39 -9.76
N THR A 5 -12.75 -23.56 -10.30
CA THR A 5 -12.52 -22.91 -11.59
C THR A 5 -11.55 -21.77 -11.38
N TYR A 6 -10.46 -21.74 -12.18
CA TYR A 6 -9.49 -20.66 -12.16
C TYR A 6 -9.78 -19.69 -13.28
N VAL A 7 -9.81 -18.40 -12.95
CA VAL A 7 -10.07 -17.28 -13.86
C VAL A 7 -8.84 -16.38 -13.90
N GLU A 8 -8.48 -15.91 -15.09
CA GLU A 8 -7.41 -14.94 -15.24
C GLU A 8 -7.80 -13.60 -14.63
N LEU A 9 -6.93 -13.04 -13.79
CA LEU A 9 -7.14 -11.71 -13.25
C LEU A 9 -6.97 -10.67 -14.39
N PRO A 10 -7.97 -9.83 -14.68
CA PRO A 10 -7.87 -8.85 -15.76
C PRO A 10 -6.67 -7.92 -15.59
N GLY A 11 -5.94 -7.64 -16.68
CA GLY A 11 -4.75 -6.78 -16.66
C GLY A 11 -3.51 -7.40 -16.01
N SER A 12 -3.57 -8.67 -15.60
CA SER A 12 -2.43 -9.37 -14.98
C SER A 12 -1.42 -9.93 -15.99
N HIS A 13 -1.85 -10.15 -17.25
CA HIS A 13 -1.02 -10.70 -18.31
C HIS A 13 0.18 -9.80 -18.59
N ARG A 14 1.37 -10.39 -18.56
CA ARG A 14 2.62 -9.70 -18.85
C ARG A 14 3.38 -10.46 -19.91
N LEU A 15 3.64 -9.76 -21.01
CA LEU A 15 4.63 -10.18 -21.99
C LEU A 15 6.01 -10.08 -21.34
N GLU A 16 6.80 -11.14 -21.43
CA GLU A 16 8.23 -11.11 -21.12
C GLU A 16 8.84 -9.88 -21.84
N PRO A 17 9.52 -8.96 -21.14
CA PRO A 17 10.13 -7.82 -21.81
C PRO A 17 11.17 -8.34 -22.81
N ALA A 18 11.15 -7.85 -24.05
CA ALA A 18 12.01 -8.34 -25.13
C ALA A 18 13.53 -8.31 -24.84
N ALA A 19 13.97 -7.51 -23.86
CA ALA A 19 15.37 -7.40 -23.43
C ALA A 19 15.71 -8.20 -22.17
N ALA A 20 14.73 -8.84 -21.55
CA ALA A 20 14.87 -9.47 -20.26
C ALA A 20 15.13 -10.97 -20.43
N ILE A 21 16.27 -11.45 -19.94
CA ILE A 21 16.69 -12.85 -20.10
C ILE A 21 16.36 -13.58 -18.81
N ARG A 22 15.57 -14.66 -18.89
CA ARG A 22 15.36 -15.58 -17.76
C ARG A 22 16.66 -16.31 -17.48
N ILE A 23 17.19 -16.13 -16.27
CA ILE A 23 18.48 -16.70 -15.83
C ILE A 23 18.24 -18.09 -15.22
N ALA A 24 17.26 -18.17 -14.33
CA ALA A 24 16.97 -19.37 -13.54
C ALA A 24 15.56 -19.28 -12.96
N ASP A 25 15.02 -20.43 -12.56
CA ASP A 25 13.83 -20.48 -11.74
C ASP A 25 14.14 -20.01 -10.31
N VAL A 26 13.12 -19.55 -9.59
CA VAL A 26 13.26 -19.13 -8.19
C VAL A 26 13.36 -20.38 -7.30
N ALA A 27 14.18 -20.32 -6.25
CA ALA A 27 14.26 -21.42 -5.30
C ALA A 27 12.89 -21.64 -4.62
N PRO A 28 12.40 -22.89 -4.51
CA PRO A 28 11.03 -23.16 -4.10
C PRO A 28 10.73 -22.70 -2.66
N ASP A 29 11.74 -22.61 -1.82
CA ASP A 29 11.72 -22.20 -0.42
C ASP A 29 11.98 -20.70 -0.20
N GLU A 30 12.31 -19.94 -1.25
CA GLU A 30 12.54 -18.49 -1.12
C GLU A 30 11.27 -17.79 -0.60
N PRO A 31 11.35 -16.97 0.46
CA PRO A 31 10.18 -16.25 0.97
C PRO A 31 9.76 -15.14 0.01
N VAL A 32 8.47 -15.16 -0.35
CA VAL A 32 7.84 -14.22 -1.27
C VAL A 32 6.73 -13.47 -0.54
N GLU A 33 6.90 -12.14 -0.40
CA GLU A 33 5.82 -11.26 0.05
C GLU A 33 4.92 -10.89 -1.12
N VAL A 34 3.63 -11.15 -0.97
CA VAL A 34 2.59 -10.83 -1.95
C VAL A 34 1.60 -9.89 -1.30
N ARG A 35 1.21 -8.86 -2.05
CA ARG A 35 0.18 -7.91 -1.66
C ARG A 35 -1.06 -8.13 -2.50
N VAL A 36 -2.19 -8.32 -1.85
CA VAL A 36 -3.50 -8.47 -2.48
C VAL A 36 -4.32 -7.23 -2.18
N ASP A 37 -4.71 -6.50 -3.21
CA ASP A 37 -5.59 -5.34 -3.11
C ASP A 37 -7.04 -5.77 -3.42
N LEU A 38 -7.98 -5.40 -2.56
CA LEU A 38 -9.41 -5.72 -2.69
C LEU A 38 -10.13 -4.64 -3.50
N LYS A 39 -11.12 -5.06 -4.29
CA LYS A 39 -11.95 -4.15 -5.09
C LYS A 39 -12.68 -3.13 -4.21
N PRO A 40 -12.75 -1.86 -4.63
CA PRO A 40 -13.56 -0.87 -3.92
C PRO A 40 -15.04 -1.23 -4.04
N ARG A 41 -15.78 -1.05 -2.94
CA ARG A 41 -17.24 -1.12 -2.99
C ARG A 41 -17.82 0.25 -3.35
N PRO A 42 -19.00 0.34 -4.00
CA PRO A 42 -19.59 1.62 -4.36
C PRO A 42 -19.79 2.56 -3.14
N ASP A 43 -20.03 1.99 -1.96
CA ASP A 43 -20.16 2.76 -0.72
C ASP A 43 -18.83 3.35 -0.21
N ASP A 44 -17.67 2.85 -0.68
CA ASP A 44 -16.35 3.43 -0.35
C ASP A 44 -16.15 4.83 -0.94
N ALA A 45 -16.86 5.16 -2.03
CA ALA A 45 -16.67 6.41 -2.75
C ALA A 45 -17.38 7.60 -2.07
N LYS A 46 -18.30 7.34 -1.15
CA LYS A 46 -19.14 8.35 -0.47
C LYS A 46 -18.54 8.83 0.86
N THR A 47 -17.23 8.92 0.98
CA THR A 47 -16.61 9.44 2.22
C THR A 47 -16.55 10.96 2.20
N SER A 48 -17.50 11.58 2.92
CA SER A 48 -17.26 12.86 3.61
C SER A 48 -15.96 12.78 4.42
N HIS A 49 -15.28 13.90 4.65
CA HIS A 49 -14.02 13.94 5.40
C HIS A 49 -14.11 13.18 6.73
N CYS A 50 -13.59 11.96 6.77
CA CYS A 50 -13.55 11.10 7.95
C CYS A 50 -12.10 10.89 8.39
N THR A 51 -11.91 10.57 9.66
CA THR A 51 -10.56 10.29 10.17
C THR A 51 -10.03 8.97 9.60
N ARG A 52 -8.70 8.79 9.65
CA ARG A 52 -8.04 7.53 9.23
C ARG A 52 -8.59 6.31 10.00
N ALA A 53 -8.91 6.49 11.28
CA ALA A 53 -9.40 5.44 12.15
C ALA A 53 -10.85 5.05 11.81
N GLU A 54 -11.73 6.03 11.61
CA GLU A 54 -13.11 5.81 11.14
C GLU A 54 -13.13 5.09 9.80
N LEU A 55 -12.33 5.53 8.83
CA LEU A 55 -12.25 4.88 7.52
C LEU A 55 -11.80 3.42 7.64
N ASN A 56 -10.86 3.14 8.53
CA ASN A 56 -10.38 1.77 8.77
C ASN A 56 -11.47 0.88 9.37
N ALA A 57 -12.20 1.37 10.37
CA ALA A 57 -13.30 0.63 11.01
C ALA A 57 -14.45 0.38 10.02
N LEU A 58 -14.86 1.40 9.26
CA LEU A 58 -15.90 1.28 8.23
C LEU A 58 -15.53 0.23 7.19
N ARG A 59 -14.30 0.27 6.67
CA ARG A 59 -13.82 -0.69 5.67
C ARG A 59 -13.61 -2.09 6.25
N ALA A 60 -13.21 -2.21 7.52
CA ALA A 60 -13.09 -3.50 8.17
C ALA A 60 -14.45 -4.22 8.19
N THR A 61 -15.52 -3.53 8.58
CA THR A 61 -16.87 -4.10 8.57
C THR A 61 -17.38 -4.34 7.14
N ALA A 62 -17.20 -3.37 6.24
CA ALA A 62 -17.71 -3.47 4.87
C ALA A 62 -17.05 -4.60 4.07
N HIS A 63 -15.75 -4.84 4.27
CA HIS A 63 -14.99 -5.86 3.56
C HIS A 63 -14.73 -7.12 4.41
N GLN A 64 -15.45 -7.33 5.51
CA GLN A 64 -15.20 -8.45 6.41
C GLN A 64 -15.27 -9.80 5.68
N SER A 65 -16.28 -10.00 4.82
CA SER A 65 -16.43 -11.22 4.01
C SER A 65 -15.30 -11.39 3.00
N ASP A 66 -14.88 -10.28 2.38
CA ASP A 66 -13.84 -10.22 1.36
C ASP A 66 -12.48 -10.59 1.97
N ILE A 67 -12.20 -10.06 3.17
CA ILE A 67 -10.99 -10.34 3.94
C ILE A 67 -10.95 -11.81 4.38
N GLN A 68 -12.08 -12.35 4.84
CA GLN A 68 -12.19 -13.76 5.22
C GLN A 68 -11.94 -14.69 4.02
N CYS A 69 -12.58 -14.42 2.88
CA CYS A 69 -12.38 -15.19 1.65
C CYS A 69 -10.89 -15.28 1.26
N VAL A 70 -10.18 -14.15 1.25
CA VAL A 70 -8.74 -14.12 0.92
C VAL A 70 -7.89 -14.78 2.01
N THR A 71 -8.26 -14.64 3.28
CA THR A 71 -7.54 -15.25 4.40
C THR A 71 -7.66 -16.77 4.38
N ASP A 72 -8.85 -17.30 4.12
CA ASP A 72 -9.12 -18.74 4.01
C ASP A 72 -8.39 -19.33 2.81
N PHE A 73 -8.40 -18.62 1.67
CA PHE A 73 -7.60 -18.98 0.50
C PHE A 73 -6.11 -19.05 0.82
N ALA A 74 -5.57 -18.04 1.52
CA ALA A 74 -4.16 -18.01 1.90
C ALA A 74 -3.79 -19.19 2.80
N GLN A 75 -4.61 -19.51 3.80
CA GLN A 75 -4.39 -20.63 4.71
C GLN A 75 -4.44 -21.98 3.96
N GLN A 76 -5.41 -22.16 3.06
CA GLN A 76 -5.54 -23.37 2.23
C GLN A 76 -4.36 -23.54 1.27
N ALA A 77 -3.84 -22.44 0.74
CA ALA A 77 -2.63 -22.42 -0.08
C ALA A 77 -1.34 -22.59 0.75
N GLY A 78 -1.43 -22.61 2.08
CA GLY A 78 -0.28 -22.72 2.99
C GLY A 78 0.60 -21.46 3.03
N LEU A 79 -0.01 -20.29 2.77
CA LEU A 79 0.56 -18.96 2.89
C LEU A 79 0.16 -18.34 4.24
N SER A 80 1.03 -17.52 4.81
CA SER A 80 0.80 -16.82 6.08
C SER A 80 0.30 -15.40 5.83
N VAL A 81 -0.74 -14.99 6.55
CA VAL A 81 -1.21 -13.59 6.54
C VAL A 81 -0.33 -12.76 7.49
N VAL A 82 0.44 -11.84 6.93
CA VAL A 82 1.35 -10.97 7.70
C VAL A 82 0.61 -9.76 8.26
N SER A 83 -0.28 -9.18 7.46
CA SER A 83 -0.99 -7.97 7.84
C SER A 83 -2.28 -7.83 7.05
N VAL A 84 -3.30 -7.31 7.71
CA VAL A 84 -4.57 -6.91 7.10
C VAL A 84 -4.71 -5.41 7.36
N GLU A 85 -4.83 -4.62 6.29
CA GLU A 85 -4.96 -3.17 6.32
C GLU A 85 -6.28 -2.75 5.65
N PRO A 86 -7.44 -2.87 6.33
CA PRO A 86 -8.76 -2.58 5.74
C PRO A 86 -8.89 -1.15 5.21
N GLY A 87 -8.31 -0.18 5.91
CA GLY A 87 -8.29 1.23 5.49
C GLY A 87 -7.60 1.44 4.12
N ARG A 88 -6.71 0.53 3.71
CA ARG A 88 -6.08 0.50 2.38
C ARG A 88 -6.67 -0.56 1.45
N ARG A 89 -7.61 -1.39 1.92
CA ARG A 89 -8.12 -2.59 1.23
C ARG A 89 -7.00 -3.53 0.81
N LEU A 90 -6.05 -3.75 1.71
CA LEU A 90 -4.78 -4.40 1.42
C LEU A 90 -4.53 -5.54 2.38
N ILE A 91 -4.22 -6.72 1.84
CA ILE A 91 -3.80 -7.90 2.60
C ILE A 91 -2.38 -8.28 2.19
N LYS A 92 -1.49 -8.46 3.17
CA LYS A 92 -0.12 -8.92 2.95
C LYS A 92 -0.01 -10.39 3.29
N LEU A 93 0.47 -11.15 2.32
CA LEU A 93 0.72 -12.58 2.43
C LEU A 93 2.22 -12.84 2.32
N LEU A 94 2.71 -13.84 3.03
CA LEU A 94 4.09 -14.31 2.96
C LEU A 94 4.09 -15.82 2.86
N GLY A 95 4.89 -16.34 1.95
CA GLY A 95 5.08 -17.79 1.85
C GLY A 95 6.23 -18.16 0.92
N PRO A 96 6.59 -19.44 0.88
CA PRO A 96 7.62 -19.94 -0.03
C PRO A 96 7.17 -19.80 -1.49
N ALA A 97 8.12 -19.55 -2.39
CA ALA A 97 7.87 -19.32 -3.81
C ALA A 97 7.02 -20.43 -4.45
N ALA A 98 7.30 -21.70 -4.14
CA ALA A 98 6.54 -22.83 -4.69
C ALA A 98 5.04 -22.79 -4.33
N LYS A 99 4.70 -22.37 -3.11
CA LYS A 99 3.29 -22.25 -2.70
C LYS A 99 2.63 -21.04 -3.34
N VAL A 100 3.36 -19.94 -3.51
CA VAL A 100 2.87 -18.75 -4.21
C VAL A 100 2.62 -19.07 -5.69
N GLU A 101 3.53 -19.75 -6.35
CA GLU A 101 3.37 -20.22 -7.73
C GLU A 101 2.13 -21.13 -7.88
N ALA A 102 1.94 -22.08 -6.97
CA ALA A 102 0.78 -22.97 -6.97
C ALA A 102 -0.54 -22.23 -6.72
N ALA A 103 -0.55 -21.26 -5.79
CA ALA A 103 -1.74 -20.51 -5.42
C ALA A 103 -2.25 -19.61 -6.56
N PHE A 104 -1.32 -18.91 -7.22
CA PHE A 104 -1.62 -17.93 -8.28
C PHE A 104 -1.44 -18.49 -9.70
N GLN A 105 -1.15 -19.79 -9.82
CA GLN A 105 -0.76 -20.52 -11.04
C GLN A 105 0.18 -19.72 -11.96
N THR A 106 1.20 -19.12 -11.35
CA THR A 106 2.21 -18.31 -12.07
C THR A 106 3.57 -18.97 -12.00
N LYS A 107 4.45 -18.62 -12.95
CA LYS A 107 5.85 -19.04 -12.92
C LYS A 107 6.75 -17.87 -12.58
N LEU A 108 7.41 -17.95 -11.43
CA LEU A 108 8.40 -16.99 -10.97
C LEU A 108 9.78 -17.40 -11.46
N GLY A 109 10.59 -16.41 -11.83
CA GLY A 109 11.95 -16.65 -12.30
C GLY A 109 12.85 -15.46 -11.99
N HIS A 110 14.15 -15.72 -11.88
CA HIS A 110 15.12 -14.65 -11.91
C HIS A 110 15.33 -14.19 -13.34
N VAL A 111 15.16 -12.89 -13.54
CA VAL A 111 15.27 -12.24 -14.83
C VAL A 111 16.36 -11.17 -14.75
N HIS A 112 17.15 -11.04 -15.83
CA HIS A 112 18.13 -9.99 -16.00
C HIS A 112 17.69 -9.02 -17.10
N ASP A 113 17.49 -7.75 -16.76
CA ASP A 113 17.10 -6.68 -17.71
C ASP A 113 18.32 -5.84 -18.13
N GLY A 114 19.45 -6.51 -18.37
CA GLY A 114 20.74 -5.91 -18.77
C GLY A 114 21.49 -5.12 -17.68
N LYS A 115 20.82 -4.67 -16.62
CA LYS A 115 21.42 -3.87 -15.53
C LYS A 115 21.30 -4.49 -14.15
N HIS A 116 20.20 -5.19 -13.90
CA HIS A 116 19.86 -5.73 -12.59
C HIS A 116 19.19 -7.09 -12.74
N ARG A 117 19.53 -8.00 -11.81
CA ARG A 117 18.80 -9.24 -11.59
C ARG A 117 17.62 -8.95 -10.65
N PHE A 118 16.43 -9.42 -11.00
CA PHE A 118 15.25 -9.34 -10.15
C PHE A 118 14.37 -10.58 -10.32
N ARG A 119 13.42 -10.77 -9.42
CA ARG A 119 12.36 -11.77 -9.57
C ARG A 119 11.26 -11.22 -10.47
N GLY A 120 11.01 -11.89 -11.58
CA GLY A 120 9.93 -11.63 -12.54
C GLY A 120 8.91 -12.76 -12.55
N ARG A 121 7.71 -12.50 -13.10
CA ARG A 121 6.76 -13.56 -13.44
C ARG A 121 6.58 -13.65 -14.95
N SER A 122 6.25 -14.85 -15.42
CA SER A 122 5.82 -15.10 -16.79
C SER A 122 4.37 -15.58 -16.81
N GLY A 123 3.59 -15.10 -17.79
CA GLY A 123 2.20 -15.49 -17.98
C GLY A 123 1.17 -14.70 -17.15
N PRO A 124 -0.11 -15.09 -17.24
CA PRO A 124 -1.20 -14.48 -16.49
C PRO A 124 -1.17 -14.91 -15.01
N VAL A 125 -1.84 -14.13 -14.17
CA VAL A 125 -2.16 -14.54 -12.79
C VAL A 125 -3.55 -15.14 -12.81
N LEU A 126 -3.65 -16.40 -12.39
CA LEU A 126 -4.92 -17.10 -12.28
C LEU A 126 -5.31 -17.21 -10.81
N LEU A 127 -6.59 -16.96 -10.53
CA LEU A 127 -7.16 -17.05 -9.21
C LEU A 127 -8.42 -17.89 -9.26
N PRO A 128 -8.77 -18.59 -8.17
CA PRO A 128 -10.13 -19.12 -8.00
C PRO A 128 -11.20 -18.04 -8.25
N ASP A 129 -12.32 -18.43 -8.85
CA ASP A 129 -13.41 -17.52 -9.23
C ASP A 129 -13.98 -16.71 -8.05
N ASP A 130 -14.16 -17.36 -6.89
CA ASP A 130 -14.54 -16.75 -5.62
C ASP A 130 -13.57 -15.64 -5.18
N VAL A 131 -12.26 -15.86 -5.29
CA VAL A 131 -11.23 -14.88 -4.94
C VAL A 131 -11.12 -13.79 -6.00
N ALA A 132 -11.16 -14.15 -7.29
CA ALA A 132 -11.07 -13.22 -8.41
C ALA A 132 -12.23 -12.19 -8.44
N ALA A 133 -13.40 -12.58 -7.92
CA ALA A 133 -14.54 -11.68 -7.77
C ALA A 133 -14.23 -10.50 -6.82
N VAL A 134 -13.40 -10.73 -5.80
CA VAL A 134 -13.12 -9.77 -4.72
C VAL A 134 -11.79 -9.02 -4.93
N VAL A 135 -10.80 -9.66 -5.55
CA VAL A 135 -9.45 -9.11 -5.72
C VAL A 135 -9.36 -8.17 -6.92
N GLU A 136 -8.81 -6.97 -6.68
CA GLU A 136 -8.50 -5.99 -7.72
C GLU A 136 -7.13 -6.24 -8.33
N ALA A 137 -6.10 -6.46 -7.49
CA ALA A 137 -4.73 -6.65 -7.96
C ALA A 137 -3.91 -7.55 -7.04
N VAL A 138 -2.98 -8.29 -7.65
CA VAL A 138 -1.93 -9.06 -6.96
C VAL A 138 -0.56 -8.48 -7.31
N LEU A 139 0.08 -7.89 -6.31
CA LEU A 139 1.37 -7.18 -6.39
C LEU A 139 2.44 -7.91 -5.57
N GLY A 140 3.72 -7.58 -5.78
CA GLY A 140 4.84 -8.18 -5.04
C GLY A 140 5.38 -9.50 -5.61
N LEU A 141 4.68 -10.11 -6.57
CA LEU A 141 5.19 -11.25 -7.34
C LEU A 141 6.49 -10.90 -8.08
N GLU A 142 6.62 -9.66 -8.53
CA GLU A 142 7.87 -9.11 -9.05
C GLU A 142 8.55 -8.17 -8.07
N HIS A 143 9.87 -8.32 -7.95
CA HIS A 143 10.71 -7.45 -7.11
C HIS A 143 11.65 -6.61 -7.98
N ARG A 144 11.10 -5.71 -8.79
CA ARG A 144 11.91 -4.75 -9.57
C ARG A 144 12.28 -3.56 -8.70
N LEU A 145 13.55 -3.16 -8.79
CA LEU A 145 13.99 -1.88 -8.22
C LEU A 145 13.19 -0.73 -8.84
N PRO A 146 12.77 0.26 -8.04
CA PRO A 146 12.06 1.42 -8.57
C PRO A 146 12.91 2.14 -9.61
N ARG A 147 12.28 2.60 -10.69
CA ARG A 147 12.96 3.33 -11.76
C ARG A 147 13.70 4.54 -11.18
N ARG A 148 14.90 4.82 -11.71
CA ARG A 148 15.64 6.04 -11.37
C ARG A 148 14.73 7.26 -11.62
N PRO A 149 14.70 8.23 -10.70
CA PRO A 149 13.91 9.43 -10.89
C PRO A 149 14.35 10.12 -12.18
N ARG A 150 13.39 10.46 -13.04
CA ARG A 150 13.62 11.31 -14.23
C ARG A 150 13.78 12.79 -13.85
N MET A 151 14.36 13.04 -12.68
CA MET A 151 14.57 14.40 -12.19
C MET A 151 16.01 14.77 -12.50
N GLU A 152 16.18 15.61 -13.51
CA GLU A 152 17.46 16.23 -13.78
C GLU A 152 17.67 17.35 -12.78
N ARG A 153 18.69 17.25 -11.93
CA ARG A 153 19.09 18.38 -11.11
C ARG A 153 19.59 19.44 -12.08
N LEU A 154 18.80 20.50 -12.29
CA LEU A 154 19.32 21.72 -12.89
C LEU A 154 20.58 22.09 -12.12
N ARG A 155 21.74 22.01 -12.78
CA ARG A 155 23.00 22.51 -12.24
C ARG A 155 22.82 24.01 -12.07
N ARG A 156 22.34 24.45 -10.91
CA ARG A 156 22.39 25.86 -10.56
C ARG A 156 23.88 26.25 -10.58
N PRO A 157 24.28 27.31 -11.30
CA PRO A 157 25.62 27.83 -11.15
C PRO A 157 25.86 28.06 -9.66
N ARG A 158 27.06 27.70 -9.18
CA ARG A 158 27.46 27.87 -7.79
C ARG A 158 27.26 29.35 -7.41
N ARG A 159 26.11 29.70 -6.82
CA ARG A 159 26.04 30.86 -5.95
C ARG A 159 26.89 30.45 -4.76
N THR A 160 28.07 31.05 -4.64
CA THR A 160 28.92 30.97 -3.46
C THR A 160 28.04 31.27 -2.25
N ALA A 161 27.67 30.21 -1.51
CA ALA A 161 26.99 30.38 -0.26
C ALA A 161 28.01 31.03 0.69
N ARG A 162 27.81 32.31 1.02
CA ARG A 162 28.51 32.91 2.16
C ARG A 162 28.09 32.13 3.41
N PRO A 163 29.00 31.49 4.15
CA PRO A 163 28.65 30.86 5.41
C PRO A 163 28.22 31.98 6.37
N GLY A 164 26.94 32.00 6.75
CA GLY A 164 26.40 33.02 7.67
C GLY A 164 24.97 33.48 7.40
N ALA A 165 24.40 33.22 6.21
CA ALA A 165 23.00 33.56 5.94
C ALA A 165 22.07 32.44 6.45
N CYS A 166 21.99 32.30 7.77
CA CYS A 166 20.90 31.56 8.41
C CYS A 166 19.60 32.30 8.07
N PHE A 167 18.72 31.66 7.31
CA PHE A 167 17.42 32.19 6.93
C PHE A 167 16.67 32.54 8.23
N ARG A 168 16.64 33.84 8.60
CA ARG A 168 15.88 34.32 9.76
C ARG A 168 14.44 33.84 9.56
N ARG A 169 14.00 32.88 10.39
CA ARG A 169 12.58 32.60 10.58
C ARG A 169 11.90 33.95 10.78
N ARG A 170 10.96 34.31 9.90
CA ARG A 170 10.03 35.40 10.18
C ARG A 170 9.39 35.06 11.52
N GLN A 171 9.72 35.81 12.56
CA GLN A 171 9.03 35.72 13.83
C GLN A 171 7.57 36.06 13.55
N ARG A 172 6.64 35.15 13.85
CA ARG A 172 5.22 35.49 13.87
C ARG A 172 5.07 36.57 14.96
N PRO A 173 4.51 37.75 14.66
CA PRO A 173 4.29 38.74 15.71
C PRO A 173 3.37 38.12 16.77
N ALA A 174 3.73 38.31 18.05
CA ALA A 174 2.90 37.91 19.17
C ALA A 174 1.54 38.62 19.05
N ARG A 175 0.45 37.86 19.19
CA ARG A 175 -0.90 38.43 19.30
C ARG A 175 -0.94 39.35 20.53
N PRO A 176 -1.37 40.61 20.43
CA PRO A 176 -1.55 41.45 21.60
C PRO A 176 -2.68 40.87 22.48
N ALA A 177 -2.38 40.68 23.77
CA ALA A 177 -3.37 40.32 24.76
C ALA A 177 -4.24 41.54 25.08
N HIS A 178 -5.45 41.56 24.54
CA HIS A 178 -6.51 42.45 24.99
C HIS A 178 -7.71 41.62 25.40
N CYS A 179 -7.91 41.48 26.72
CA CYS A 179 -9.12 41.93 27.41
C CYS A 179 -8.96 41.69 28.92
N ARG A 180 -8.41 42.68 29.65
CA ARG A 180 -8.63 42.78 31.10
C ARG A 180 -9.78 43.76 31.29
N THR A 181 -10.97 43.21 31.51
CA THR A 181 -12.17 43.94 31.87
C THR A 181 -11.95 44.68 33.19
N ILE A 182 -12.41 45.92 33.22
CA ILE A 182 -12.30 46.90 34.28
C ILE A 182 -12.98 46.41 35.55
N ARG A 183 -12.32 46.66 36.68
CA ARG A 183 -12.83 46.49 38.04
C ARG A 183 -13.58 47.76 38.44
N SER A 184 -14.81 47.65 38.94
CA SER A 184 -15.38 48.68 39.83
C SER A 184 -16.23 48.04 40.93
N ARG A 185 -15.70 48.16 42.15
CA ARG A 185 -16.39 47.95 43.44
C ARG A 185 -17.51 48.98 43.63
N ARG A 186 -18.52 48.59 44.42
CA ARG A 186 -19.21 49.30 45.54
C ARG A 186 -20.63 48.71 45.64
N SER A 187 -21.30 48.53 46.78
CA SER A 187 -21.05 48.80 48.20
C SER A 187 -22.34 48.47 48.96
N GLY A 188 -22.27 47.95 50.19
CA GLY A 188 -23.32 48.04 51.23
C GLY A 188 -24.58 47.19 50.99
N THR A 189 -25.37 46.77 51.97
CA THR A 189 -25.46 47.10 53.41
C THR A 189 -26.42 46.07 54.05
N SER A 190 -26.04 45.62 55.26
CA SER A 190 -26.83 45.27 56.46
C SER A 190 -28.33 44.92 56.43
N SER A 191 -28.66 44.06 57.43
CA SER A 191 -29.87 44.03 58.31
C SER A 191 -31.18 43.52 57.69
N SER A 192 -31.97 42.64 58.31
CA SER A 192 -32.11 42.18 59.71
C SER A 192 -32.59 40.73 59.75
#